data_AF-G3ACA1-F1
#
_entry.id   AF-G3ACA1-F1
#
_cell.length_a   1.000
_cell.length_b   1.000
_cell.length_c   1.000
_cell.angle_alpha   90.00
_cell.angle_beta   90.00
_cell.angle_gamma   90.00
#
_symmetry.space_group_name_H-M   'P 1'
#
loop_
_entity.id
_entity.type
_entity.pdbx_description
1 polymer ?
#
loop_
_entity_poly.entity_id
_entity_poly.type
_entity_poly.pdbx_seq_one_letter_code
_entity_poly.pdbx_strand_id
1 'polypeptide(L)'
;MKSNALKPMRFIVAVALGTMAANSAVAATIGTVKATGTFYGNKNQLTQQNAWKTTWNNAWNNCRRDYPATRSMNMLDYSFGSPVLKDTYTPIATWECRNTK
;
A
#
# COMPACT_ATOMS: atom_id res chain seq x y z
N MET A 1 7.32 31.65 36.83
CA MET A 1 7.49 30.46 35.98
C MET A 1 6.56 29.38 36.47
N LYS A 2 5.58 28.97 35.67
CA LYS A 2 4.66 27.87 35.98
C LYS A 2 4.32 27.16 34.67
N SER A 3 4.90 25.99 34.47
CA SER A 3 4.71 25.14 33.30
C SER A 3 3.35 24.45 33.38
N ASN A 4 2.56 24.50 32.31
CA ASN A 4 1.41 23.61 32.13
C ASN A 4 1.53 22.96 30.74
N ALA A 5 2.05 21.74 30.73
CA ALA A 5 2.04 20.88 29.56
C ALA A 5 0.62 20.34 29.34
N LEU A 6 0.04 20.59 28.16
CA LEU A 6 -1.18 19.96 27.70
C LEU A 6 -0.82 18.92 26.62
N LYS A 7 -1.20 17.67 26.91
CA LYS A 7 -0.99 16.44 26.13
C LYS A 7 -1.45 16.58 24.67
N PRO A 8 -0.75 15.96 23.70
CA PRO A 8 -1.24 15.84 22.34
C PRO A 8 -2.42 14.86 22.29
N MET A 9 -3.60 15.37 21.91
CA MET A 9 -4.82 14.62 21.69
C MET A 9 -4.73 13.89 20.34
N ARG A 10 -4.61 12.56 20.38
CA ARG A 10 -4.65 11.70 19.19
C ARG A 10 -6.11 11.40 18.87
N PHE A 11 -6.63 12.00 17.82
CA PHE A 11 -7.91 11.59 17.24
C PHE A 11 -7.67 10.42 16.28
N ILE A 12 -8.06 9.22 16.69
CA ILE A 12 -8.16 8.06 15.79
C ILE A 12 -9.61 8.03 15.31
N VAL A 13 -9.85 8.49 14.08
CA VAL A 13 -11.14 8.34 13.41
C VAL A 13 -11.10 7.02 12.63
N ALA A 14 -11.73 5.99 13.17
CA ALA A 14 -11.99 4.76 12.43
C ALA A 14 -13.29 4.94 11.64
N VAL A 15 -13.18 5.17 10.33
CA VAL A 15 -14.35 5.19 9.43
C VAL A 15 -14.63 3.75 9.01
N ALA A 16 -15.70 3.16 9.53
CA ALA A 16 -16.22 1.89 9.05
C ALA A 16 -16.98 2.13 7.73
N LEU A 17 -16.40 1.71 6.60
CA LEU A 17 -17.10 1.66 5.32
C LEU A 17 -17.59 0.23 5.10
N GLY A 18 -18.90 0.03 5.25
CA GLY A 18 -19.59 -1.21 4.89
C GLY A 18 -20.48 -0.98 3.68
N THR A 19 -20.16 -1.61 2.55
CA THR A 19 -21.11 -1.92 1.47
C THR A 19 -20.75 -3.29 0.90
N MET A 20 -21.54 -4.30 1.24
CA MET A 20 -21.44 -5.67 0.73
C MET A 20 -22.34 -5.79 -0.50
N ALA A 21 -21.76 -6.04 -1.68
CA ALA A 21 -22.53 -6.56 -2.82
C ALA A 21 -21.64 -7.36 -3.78
N ALA A 22 -22.20 -8.50 -4.22
CA ALA A 22 -21.77 -9.47 -5.25
C ALA A 22 -20.88 -10.65 -4.79
N ASN A 23 -21.50 -11.83 -4.81
CA ASN A 23 -20.96 -13.17 -4.48
C ASN A 23 -19.93 -13.67 -5.51
N SER A 24 -18.70 -13.14 -5.44
CA SER A 24 -17.54 -13.67 -6.18
C SER A 24 -16.42 -13.91 -5.19
N ALA A 25 -16.44 -15.05 -4.44
CA ALA A 25 -15.42 -15.46 -3.47
C ALA A 25 -14.57 -14.29 -2.93
N VAL A 26 -15.24 -13.34 -2.26
CA VAL A 26 -14.66 -12.03 -1.98
C VAL A 26 -13.62 -12.27 -0.90
N ALA A 27 -12.36 -12.39 -1.33
CA ALA A 27 -11.25 -12.59 -0.43
C ALA A 27 -11.27 -11.49 0.61
N ALA A 28 -11.40 -11.86 1.89
CA ALA A 28 -11.48 -10.88 2.96
C ALA A 28 -10.19 -10.05 2.97
N THR A 29 -10.30 -8.73 2.85
CA THR A 29 -9.17 -7.83 3.08
C THR A 29 -8.81 -7.91 4.57
N ILE A 30 -7.61 -8.41 4.86
CA ILE A 30 -7.11 -8.59 6.22
C ILE A 30 -6.14 -7.48 6.63
N GLY A 31 -5.74 -6.62 5.69
CA GLY A 31 -4.87 -5.48 5.96
C GLY A 31 -4.41 -4.75 4.71
N THR A 32 -3.66 -3.69 4.92
CA THR A 32 -3.05 -2.88 3.87
C THR A 32 -1.60 -2.62 4.20
N VAL A 33 -0.73 -2.64 3.19
CA VAL A 33 0.69 -2.28 3.29
C VAL A 33 1.06 -1.28 2.21
N LYS A 34 2.09 -0.47 2.46
CA LYS A 34 2.76 0.32 1.41
C LYS A 34 4.05 -0.37 1.02
N ALA A 35 4.33 -0.42 -0.27
CA ALA A 35 5.55 -0.99 -0.82
C ALA A 35 6.19 0.01 -1.78
N THR A 36 7.52 0.06 -1.76
CA THR A 36 8.32 0.88 -2.66
C THR A 36 9.30 0.00 -3.42
N GLY A 37 9.92 0.55 -4.46
CA GLY A 37 11.03 -0.10 -5.13
C GLY A 37 11.79 0.88 -6.00
N THR A 38 12.77 0.39 -6.75
CA THR A 38 13.53 1.20 -7.71
C THR A 38 13.11 0.80 -9.12
N PHE A 39 12.70 1.80 -9.90
CA PHE A 39 12.30 1.64 -11.29
C PHE A 39 13.29 2.39 -12.19
N TYR A 40 13.89 1.67 -13.14
CA TYR A 40 14.76 2.24 -14.17
C TYR A 40 13.95 2.37 -15.47
N GLY A 41 13.69 3.60 -15.89
CA GLY A 41 12.88 3.90 -17.07
C GLY A 41 12.58 5.38 -17.21
N ASN A 42 12.04 5.77 -18.36
CA ASN A 42 11.72 7.17 -18.65
C ASN A 42 10.27 7.53 -18.23
N LYS A 43 9.92 8.81 -18.37
CA LYS A 43 8.59 9.34 -17.99
C LYS A 43 7.41 8.63 -18.69
N ASN A 44 7.60 8.12 -19.90
CA ASN A 44 6.54 7.43 -20.65
C ASN A 44 6.29 6.00 -20.14
N GLN A 45 7.15 5.49 -19.26
CA GLN A 45 7.06 4.15 -18.69
C GLN A 45 6.54 4.18 -17.24
N LEU A 46 6.10 5.33 -16.73
CA LEU A 46 5.53 5.48 -15.39
C LEU A 46 4.07 5.01 -15.35
N THR A 47 3.87 3.72 -15.63
CA THR A 47 2.55 3.09 -15.76
C THR A 47 2.20 2.27 -14.52
N GLN A 48 0.90 2.00 -14.34
CA GLN A 48 0.40 1.11 -13.29
C GLN A 48 1.06 -0.26 -13.34
N GLN A 49 1.22 -0.83 -14.55
CA GLN A 49 1.84 -2.15 -14.73
C GLN A 49 3.29 -2.16 -14.22
N ASN A 50 4.06 -1.09 -14.46
CA ASN A 50 5.42 -1.01 -13.99
C ASN A 50 5.50 -0.78 -12.48
N ALA A 51 4.62 0.06 -11.91
CA ALA A 51 4.53 0.20 -10.45
C ALA A 51 4.17 -1.13 -9.78
N TRP A 52 3.22 -1.87 -10.35
CA TRP A 52 2.83 -3.20 -9.90
C TRP A 52 4.04 -4.13 -9.90
N LYS A 53 4.73 -4.29 -11.04
CA LYS A 53 5.90 -5.18 -11.18
C LYS A 53 7.02 -4.82 -10.20
N THR A 54 7.32 -3.53 -10.05
CA THR A 54 8.41 -3.06 -9.18
C THR A 54 8.11 -3.25 -7.70
N THR A 55 6.86 -3.10 -7.27
CA THR A 55 6.50 -3.12 -5.84
C THR A 55 5.95 -4.46 -5.36
N TRP A 56 5.55 -5.36 -6.26
CA TRP A 56 4.84 -6.60 -5.92
C TRP A 56 5.57 -7.47 -4.90
N ASN A 57 6.86 -7.75 -5.10
CA ASN A 57 7.60 -8.65 -4.20
C ASN A 57 7.75 -8.06 -2.79
N ASN A 58 8.00 -6.75 -2.71
CA ASN A 58 8.08 -6.05 -1.43
C ASN A 58 6.72 -6.00 -0.73
N ALA A 59 5.65 -5.79 -1.48
CA ALA A 59 4.28 -5.87 -0.97
C ALA A 59 3.97 -7.27 -0.44
N TRP A 60 4.32 -8.32 -1.18
CA TRP A 60 4.10 -9.72 -0.77
C TRP A 60 4.82 -10.03 0.54
N ASN A 61 6.10 -9.68 0.62
CA ASN A 61 6.88 -9.91 1.82
C ASN A 61 6.33 -9.13 3.02
N ASN A 62 5.96 -7.86 2.83
CA ASN A 62 5.33 -7.05 3.88
C ASN A 62 3.98 -7.64 4.32
N CYS A 63 3.10 -8.01 3.38
CA CYS A 63 1.83 -8.65 3.70
C CYS A 63 2.01 -9.98 4.42
N ARG A 64 2.95 -10.84 4.01
CA ARG A 64 3.21 -12.12 4.66
C ARG A 64 3.82 -11.96 6.06
N ARG A 65 4.61 -10.90 6.28
CA ARG A 65 5.21 -10.55 7.58
C ARG A 65 4.15 -10.01 8.55
N ASP A 66 3.38 -9.01 8.11
CA ASP A 66 2.46 -8.26 8.98
C ASP A 66 1.10 -8.97 9.11
N TYR A 67 0.69 -9.72 8.08
CA TYR A 67 -0.56 -10.46 8.00
C TYR A 67 -0.31 -11.91 7.52
N PRO A 68 0.14 -12.83 8.38
CA PRO A 68 0.53 -14.21 8.00
C PRO A 68 -0.57 -15.04 7.33
N ALA A 69 -1.83 -14.64 7.47
CA ALA A 69 -2.98 -15.23 6.79
C ALA A 69 -3.10 -14.82 5.31
N THR A 70 -2.26 -13.91 4.81
CA THR A 70 -2.30 -13.46 3.40
C THR A 70 -2.18 -14.66 2.45
N ARG A 71 -3.07 -14.68 1.46
CA ARG A 71 -3.15 -15.68 0.36
C ARG A 71 -3.16 -15.03 -1.02
N SER A 72 -3.64 -13.79 -1.13
CA SER A 72 -3.54 -12.99 -2.34
C SER A 72 -3.35 -11.52 -1.97
N MET A 73 -3.07 -10.69 -2.98
CA MET A 73 -2.97 -9.25 -2.80
C MET A 73 -3.61 -8.51 -3.98
N ASN A 74 -4.01 -7.27 -3.75
CA ASN A 74 -4.46 -6.36 -4.79
C ASN A 74 -3.81 -4.99 -4.64
N MET A 75 -3.30 -4.42 -5.73
CA MET A 75 -2.77 -3.05 -5.71
C MET A 75 -3.95 -2.08 -5.80
N LEU A 76 -4.07 -1.19 -4.82
CA LEU A 76 -5.14 -0.18 -4.77
C LEU A 76 -4.77 1.09 -5.52
N ASP A 77 -3.56 1.56 -5.28
CA ASP A 77 -3.09 2.84 -5.80
C ASP A 77 -1.58 2.80 -5.97
N TYR A 78 -1.08 3.65 -6.86
CA TYR A 78 0.33 3.82 -7.12
C TYR A 78 0.66 5.27 -7.48
N SER A 79 1.88 5.68 -7.14
CA SER A 79 2.45 6.94 -7.59
C SER A 79 3.91 6.73 -7.95
N PHE A 80 4.41 7.56 -8.87
CA PHE A 80 5.83 7.72 -9.10
C PHE A 80 6.23 9.11 -8.58
N GLY A 81 7.21 9.16 -7.68
CA GLY A 81 7.79 10.43 -7.25
C GLY A 81 8.61 11.11 -8.35
N SER A 82 9.20 12.25 -8.03
CA SER A 82 10.25 12.85 -8.87
C SER A 82 11.41 11.86 -9.07
N PRO A 83 12.10 11.91 -10.23
CA PRO A 83 13.23 11.04 -10.47
C PRO A 83 14.33 11.31 -9.44
N VAL A 84 14.88 10.25 -8.86
CA VAL A 84 15.99 10.32 -7.89
C VAL A 84 17.32 10.53 -8.62
N LEU A 85 17.44 9.95 -9.81
CA LEU A 85 18.53 10.11 -10.77
C LEU A 85 17.94 10.16 -12.19
N LYS A 86 18.77 10.43 -13.20
CA LYS A 86 18.34 10.34 -14.61
C LYS A 86 17.68 8.98 -14.85
N ASP A 87 16.43 9.01 -15.32
CA ASP A 87 15.61 7.84 -15.64
C ASP A 87 15.50 6.80 -14.50
N THR A 88 15.57 7.26 -13.25
CA THR A 88 15.41 6.43 -12.06
C THR A 88 14.32 6.99 -11.17
N TYR A 89 13.27 6.21 -10.94
CA TYR A 89 12.10 6.61 -10.17
C TYR A 89 11.85 5.63 -9.03
N THR A 90 11.15 6.11 -8.01
CA THR A 90 10.71 5.28 -6.88
C THR A 90 9.18 5.20 -6.91
N PRO A 91 8.59 4.12 -7.45
CA PRO A 91 7.18 3.89 -7.28
C PRO A 91 6.85 3.64 -5.80
N ILE A 92 5.73 4.17 -5.37
CA ILE A 92 5.10 3.88 -4.08
C ILE A 92 3.72 3.32 -4.40
N ALA A 93 3.44 2.11 -3.94
CA ALA A 93 2.16 1.45 -4.17
C ALA A 93 1.53 1.00 -2.86
N THR A 94 0.20 1.15 -2.77
CA THR A 94 -0.60 0.65 -1.66
C THR A 94 -1.23 -0.67 -2.07
N TRP A 95 -1.07 -1.69 -1.23
CA TRP A 95 -1.53 -3.05 -1.48
C TRP A 95 -2.44 -3.54 -0.38
N GLU A 96 -3.57 -4.13 -0.76
CA GLU A 96 -4.39 -4.93 0.14
C GLU A 96 -3.82 -6.34 0.26
N CYS A 97 -3.67 -6.79 1.50
CA CYS A 97 -3.43 -8.16 1.84
C CYS A 97 -4.78 -8.86 2.00
N ARG A 98 -5.00 -9.95 1.27
CA ARG A 98 -6.29 -10.64 1.23
C ARG A 98 -6.16 -12.10 1.62
N ASN A 99 -7.19 -12.62 2.27
CA ASN A 99 -7.32 -14.03 2.62
C ASN A 99 -8.46 -14.64 1.79
N THR A 100 -8.10 -15.42 0.77
CA THR A 100 -9.03 -16.12 -0.15
C THR A 100 -9.48 -17.47 0.39
N LYS A 101 -9.59 -17.61 1.72
CA LYS A 101 -10.03 -18.87 2.34
C LYS A 101 -11.51 -19.11 2.13
#